data_AF-A0A3D4J9Q5-F1
#
_entry.id   AF-A0A3D4J9Q5-F1
#
_cell.length_a   1.000
_cell.length_b   1.000
_cell.length_c   1.000
_cell.angle_alpha   90.00
_cell.angle_beta   90.00
_cell.angle_gamma   90.00
#
_symmetry.space_group_name_H-M   'P 1'
#
loop_
_entity.id
_entity.type
_entity.pdbx_description
1 polymer ?
#
loop_
_entity_poly.entity_id
_entity_poly.type
_entity_poly.pdbx_seq_one_letter_code
_entity_poly.pdbx_strand_id
1 'polypeptide(L)'
;MSNDVLGNFYHRILPHYQPRAEALLSNTTANDLQKLTFRYIFTVDGMVTISHMIEDLIIRNKRVADAHVSFQYFSRITPQLERYQEVARSSKKLWLYGVPDSPLPELTNTTFINTQNTPLEHYWYVIAYGAGISATLLAEEITPANRMPGEPRIYEGFYTFEVDTAFQVITVLHQLYPNEVPSPIIPEMLA
;
A
#
# COMPACT_ATOMS: atom_id res chain seq x y z
N MET A 1 -6.06 -2.94 25.84
CA MET A 1 -4.79 -2.88 25.10
C MET A 1 -5.12 -3.20 23.66
N SER A 2 -5.25 -2.17 22.82
CA SER A 2 -5.37 -2.38 21.37
C SER A 2 -4.02 -2.89 20.90
N ASN A 3 -3.92 -4.17 20.54
CA ASN A 3 -2.72 -4.71 19.90
C ASN A 3 -2.69 -4.18 18.47
N ASP A 4 -2.17 -2.97 18.29
CA ASP A 4 -1.86 -2.45 16.96
C ASP A 4 -0.65 -3.21 16.39
N VAL A 5 -0.92 -4.42 15.89
CA VAL A 5 0.11 -5.32 15.35
C VAL A 5 0.81 -4.68 14.16
N LEU A 6 0.06 -3.97 13.30
CA LEU A 6 0.64 -3.26 12.17
C LEU A 6 1.47 -2.07 12.62
N GLY A 7 0.99 -1.26 13.57
CA GLY A 7 1.77 -0.14 14.10
C GLY A 7 3.05 -0.60 14.77
N ASN A 8 3.01 -1.66 15.59
CA ASN A 8 4.22 -2.24 16.18
C ASN A 8 5.19 -2.76 15.12
N PHE A 9 4.68 -3.42 14.07
CA PHE A 9 5.50 -3.85 12.94
C PHE A 9 6.13 -2.65 12.22
N TYR A 10 5.31 -1.65 11.88
CA TYR A 10 5.67 -0.45 11.13
C TYR A 10 6.78 0.35 11.84
N HIS A 11 6.58 0.67 13.12
CA HIS A 11 7.56 1.41 13.92
C HIS A 11 8.89 0.66 14.10
N ARG A 12 8.87 -0.68 14.04
CA ARG A 12 10.07 -1.51 14.09
C ARG A 12 10.83 -1.52 12.77
N ILE A 13 10.14 -1.57 11.63
CA ILE A 13 10.79 -1.65 10.31
C ILE A 13 11.27 -0.29 9.82
N LEU A 14 10.52 0.77 10.09
CA LEU A 14 10.74 2.12 9.57
C LEU A 14 12.17 2.68 9.79
N PRO A 15 12.88 2.45 10.93
CA PRO A 15 14.25 2.91 11.12
C PRO A 15 15.31 2.23 10.24
N HIS A 16 14.99 1.09 9.61
CA HIS A 16 15.93 0.38 8.73
C HIS A 16 16.06 1.05 7.34
N TYR A 17 15.17 1.98 7.02
CA TYR A 17 15.17 2.71 5.76
C TYR A 17 15.83 4.08 5.89
N GLN A 18 16.73 4.39 4.96
CA GLN A 18 17.43 5.68 4.96
C GLN A 18 16.45 6.82 4.67
N PRO A 19 16.43 7.90 5.48
CA PRO A 19 15.64 9.10 5.18
C PRO A 19 16.16 9.74 3.89
N ARG A 20 15.25 10.08 2.98
CA ARG A 20 15.60 10.88 1.78
C ARG A 20 14.82 12.19 1.76
N ALA A 21 15.10 13.08 0.82
CA ALA A 21 14.39 14.37 0.65
C ALA A 21 13.48 14.33 -0.59
N GLU A 22 12.40 15.14 -0.62
CA GLU A 22 11.40 15.17 -1.73
C GLU A 22 12.05 15.36 -3.10
N ALA A 23 13.12 16.16 -3.13
CA ALA A 23 13.87 16.48 -4.34
C ALA A 23 14.42 15.24 -5.07
N LEU A 24 14.50 14.09 -4.39
CA LEU A 24 14.79 12.82 -5.03
C LEU A 24 13.63 12.41 -5.96
N LEU A 25 12.38 12.43 -5.50
CA LEU A 25 11.22 12.03 -6.29
C LEU A 25 11.04 12.92 -7.52
N SER A 26 11.28 14.23 -7.38
CA SER A 26 11.15 15.21 -8.46
C SER A 26 12.18 15.04 -9.58
N ASN A 27 13.33 14.44 -9.30
CA ASN A 27 14.46 14.33 -10.22
C ASN A 27 14.80 12.89 -10.65
N THR A 28 14.04 11.90 -10.17
CA THR A 28 14.34 10.48 -10.41
C THR A 28 13.37 9.89 -11.42
N THR A 29 13.89 9.16 -12.42
CA THR A 29 13.03 8.48 -13.39
C THR A 29 12.31 7.30 -12.74
N ALA A 30 11.18 6.85 -13.30
CA ALA A 30 10.47 5.66 -12.82
C ALA A 30 11.38 4.41 -12.75
N ASN A 31 12.35 4.32 -13.65
CA ASN A 31 13.31 3.21 -13.73
C ASN A 31 14.38 3.26 -12.64
N ASP A 32 14.74 4.47 -12.19
CA ASP A 32 15.69 4.68 -11.11
C ASP A 32 15.00 4.51 -9.75
N LEU A 33 13.76 4.99 -9.60
CA LEU A 33 12.96 4.73 -8.40
C LEU A 33 12.72 3.23 -8.19
N GLN A 34 12.63 2.44 -9.28
CA GLN A 34 12.52 0.99 -9.22
C GLN A 34 13.71 0.27 -8.56
N LYS A 35 14.82 0.99 -8.31
CA LYS A 35 16.04 0.45 -7.67
C LYS A 35 16.30 1.05 -6.29
N LEU A 36 15.37 1.86 -5.79
CA LEU A 36 15.55 2.62 -4.57
C LEU A 36 14.64 2.10 -3.47
N THR A 37 15.22 1.98 -2.29
CA THR A 37 14.54 1.67 -1.04
C THR A 37 14.80 2.83 -0.07
N PHE A 38 13.75 3.45 0.46
CA PHE A 38 13.86 4.66 1.27
C PHE A 38 12.67 4.92 2.19
N ARG A 39 12.89 5.72 3.26
CA ARG A 39 11.85 6.32 4.10
C ARG A 39 11.69 7.79 3.78
N TYR A 40 10.46 8.29 3.81
CA TYR A 40 10.19 9.70 3.58
C TYR A 40 8.90 10.21 4.26
N ILE A 41 8.78 11.54 4.37
CA ILE A 41 7.51 12.21 4.69
C ILE A 41 6.87 12.63 3.36
N PHE A 42 5.82 11.92 2.97
CA PHE A 42 5.12 12.11 1.72
C PHE A 42 3.96 13.09 1.85
N THR A 43 3.83 13.95 0.85
CA THR A 43 2.55 14.61 0.53
C THR A 43 1.57 13.60 -0.09
N VAL A 44 0.29 13.95 -0.16
CA VAL A 44 -0.71 13.14 -0.88
C VAL A 44 -0.27 12.88 -2.32
N ASP A 45 0.26 13.88 -3.01
CA ASP A 45 0.71 13.74 -4.40
C ASP A 45 1.91 12.78 -4.51
N GLY A 46 2.83 12.83 -3.53
CA GLY A 46 3.93 11.87 -3.44
C GLY A 46 3.44 10.43 -3.24
N MET A 47 2.47 10.24 -2.34
CA MET A 47 1.84 8.93 -2.11
C MET A 47 1.14 8.40 -3.36
N VAL A 48 0.36 9.24 -4.05
CA VAL A 48 -0.31 8.88 -5.32
C VAL A 48 0.72 8.53 -6.39
N THR A 49 1.78 9.32 -6.54
CA THR A 49 2.82 9.08 -7.55
C THR A 49 3.47 7.70 -7.38
N ILE A 50 3.87 7.35 -6.16
CA ILE A 50 4.51 6.05 -5.88
C ILE A 50 3.49 4.90 -5.97
N SER A 51 2.27 5.11 -5.50
CA SER A 51 1.16 4.15 -5.65
C SER A 51 0.96 3.80 -7.13
N HIS A 52 0.89 4.82 -7.99
CA HIS A 52 0.75 4.65 -9.42
C HIS A 52 1.92 3.87 -10.03
N MET A 53 3.15 4.07 -9.56
CA MET A 53 4.27 3.26 -10.06
C MET A 53 4.15 1.78 -9.72
N ILE A 54 3.68 1.43 -8.52
CA ILE A 54 3.46 0.02 -8.12
C ILE A 54 2.27 -0.57 -8.89
N GLU A 55 1.20 0.19 -9.04
CA GLU A 55 0.02 -0.21 -9.81
C GLU A 55 0.36 -0.40 -11.30
N ASP A 56 1.24 0.43 -11.89
CA ASP A 56 1.75 0.24 -13.24
C ASP A 56 2.58 -1.05 -13.36
N LEU A 57 3.36 -1.40 -12.33
CA LEU A 57 4.09 -2.67 -12.28
C LEU A 57 3.11 -3.86 -12.31
N ILE A 58 2.00 -3.78 -11.57
CA ILE A 58 0.93 -4.80 -11.59
C ILE A 58 0.26 -4.88 -12.97
N ILE A 59 -0.10 -3.73 -13.56
CA ILE A 59 -0.78 -3.67 -14.86
C ILE A 59 0.08 -4.24 -15.99
N ARG A 60 1.39 -3.95 -15.97
CA ARG A 60 2.34 -4.46 -16.98
C ARG A 60 2.55 -5.97 -16.87
N ASN A 61 2.46 -6.54 -15.66
CA ASN A 61 2.72 -7.95 -15.40
C ASN A 61 1.45 -8.71 -15.01
N LYS A 62 0.58 -8.88 -16.00
CA LYS A 62 -0.77 -9.43 -15.82
C LYS A 62 -0.74 -10.83 -15.19
N ARG A 63 -1.58 -10.99 -14.15
CA ARG A 63 -1.87 -12.21 -13.39
C ARG A 63 -0.68 -12.81 -12.65
N VAL A 64 0.38 -12.03 -12.43
CA VAL A 64 1.57 -12.47 -11.69
C VAL A 64 1.45 -12.16 -10.21
N ALA A 65 1.14 -10.90 -9.86
CA ALA A 65 1.16 -10.42 -8.49
C ALA A 65 -0.24 -10.38 -7.85
N ASP A 66 -0.29 -10.80 -6.58
CA ASP A 66 -1.34 -10.42 -5.65
C ASP A 66 -1.14 -8.95 -5.23
N ALA A 67 -2.24 -8.21 -5.11
CA ALA A 67 -2.22 -6.78 -4.83
C ALA A 67 -3.00 -6.46 -3.55
N HIS A 68 -2.38 -5.72 -2.63
CA HIS A 68 -3.01 -5.24 -1.39
C HIS A 68 -2.93 -3.72 -1.34
N VAL A 69 -4.09 -3.05 -1.31
CA VAL A 69 -4.16 -1.59 -1.39
C VAL A 69 -5.11 -1.01 -0.36
N SER A 70 -4.64 -0.06 0.44
CA SER A 70 -5.48 0.76 1.31
C SER A 70 -5.82 2.10 0.68
N PHE A 71 -7.10 2.44 0.71
CA PHE A 71 -7.60 3.79 0.48
C PHE A 71 -7.88 4.56 1.77
N GLN A 72 -7.72 3.93 2.93
CA GLN A 72 -8.25 4.31 4.25
C GLN A 72 -9.80 4.41 4.28
N TYR A 73 -10.44 5.04 3.28
CA TYR A 73 -11.89 5.19 3.13
C TYR A 73 -12.29 4.85 1.70
N PHE A 74 -13.34 4.04 1.50
CA PHE A 74 -13.74 3.61 0.16
C PHE A 74 -14.27 4.73 -0.73
N SER A 75 -14.78 5.83 -0.15
CA SER A 75 -15.13 7.04 -0.91
C SER A 75 -13.98 7.61 -1.74
N ARG A 76 -12.73 7.31 -1.36
CA ARG A 76 -11.52 7.76 -2.07
C ARG A 76 -11.17 6.91 -3.29
N ILE A 77 -11.85 5.79 -3.51
CA ILE A 77 -11.69 4.97 -4.73
C ILE A 77 -12.27 5.69 -5.95
N THR A 78 -13.38 6.44 -5.79
CA THR A 78 -14.10 7.07 -6.91
C THR A 78 -13.21 7.83 -7.90
N PRO A 79 -12.32 8.75 -7.48
CA PRO A 79 -11.43 9.44 -8.41
C PRO A 79 -10.38 8.54 -9.08
N GLN A 80 -10.15 7.33 -8.58
CA GLN A 80 -9.18 6.35 -9.08
C GLN A 80 -9.86 5.13 -9.74
N LEU A 81 -11.18 5.16 -9.94
CA LEU A 81 -11.95 3.97 -10.28
C LEU A 81 -11.51 3.32 -11.59
N GLU A 82 -11.29 4.11 -12.65
CA GLU A 82 -10.83 3.61 -13.95
C GLU A 82 -9.51 2.84 -13.82
N ARG A 83 -8.56 3.41 -13.07
CA ARG A 83 -7.28 2.79 -12.80
C ARG A 83 -7.44 1.50 -12.00
N TYR A 84 -8.29 1.50 -10.99
CA TYR A 84 -8.53 0.31 -10.17
C TYR A 84 -9.30 -0.79 -10.88
N GLN A 85 -10.06 -0.48 -11.92
CA GLN A 85 -10.58 -1.50 -12.84
C GLN A 85 -9.44 -2.21 -13.58
N GLU A 86 -8.42 -1.49 -14.05
CA GLU A 86 -7.25 -2.08 -14.71
C GLU A 86 -6.37 -2.87 -13.75
N VAL A 87 -6.14 -2.36 -12.53
CA VAL A 87 -5.43 -3.09 -11.47
C VAL A 87 -6.19 -4.37 -11.13
N ALA A 88 -7.50 -4.31 -10.94
CA ALA A 88 -8.35 -5.47 -10.64
C ALA A 88 -8.36 -6.54 -11.76
N ARG A 89 -8.29 -6.12 -13.02
CA ARG A 89 -8.17 -7.03 -14.18
C ARG A 89 -6.77 -7.64 -14.31
N SER A 90 -5.74 -6.91 -13.92
CA SER A 90 -4.34 -7.30 -14.12
C SER A 90 -3.75 -8.03 -12.93
N SER A 91 -4.24 -7.81 -11.72
CA SER A 91 -3.77 -8.53 -10.52
C SER A 91 -4.17 -10.01 -10.58
N LYS A 92 -3.40 -10.90 -9.96
CA LYS A 92 -3.85 -12.28 -9.70
C LYS A 92 -5.10 -12.28 -8.82
N LYS A 93 -5.04 -11.53 -7.72
CA LYS A 93 -6.17 -11.16 -6.86
C LYS A 93 -5.89 -9.79 -6.24
N LEU A 94 -6.93 -8.99 -6.04
CA LEU A 94 -6.86 -7.66 -5.43
C LEU A 94 -7.59 -7.66 -4.08
N TRP A 95 -6.94 -7.15 -3.04
CA TRP A 95 -7.55 -6.82 -1.74
C TRP A 95 -7.56 -5.31 -1.56
N LEU A 96 -8.76 -4.73 -1.44
CA LEU A 96 -8.96 -3.31 -1.18
C LEU A 96 -9.39 -3.08 0.25
N TYR A 97 -8.65 -2.26 0.97
CA TYR A 97 -8.84 -1.99 2.39
C TYR A 97 -9.36 -0.57 2.57
N GLY A 98 -10.41 -0.42 3.38
CA GLY A 98 -10.97 0.88 3.68
C GLY A 98 -12.18 0.83 4.60
N VAL A 99 -12.55 1.98 5.14
CA VAL A 99 -13.81 2.18 5.86
C VAL A 99 -14.95 2.23 4.83
N PRO A 100 -16.06 1.51 5.04
CA PRO A 100 -17.23 1.50 4.15
C PRO A 100 -18.10 2.75 4.34
N ASP A 101 -17.54 3.91 4.02
CA ASP A 101 -18.20 5.21 4.05
C ASP A 101 -18.96 5.55 2.76
N SER A 102 -18.85 4.71 1.73
CA SER A 102 -19.57 4.82 0.46
C SER A 102 -19.95 3.45 -0.10
N PRO A 103 -20.89 3.38 -1.06
CA PRO A 103 -21.15 2.15 -1.81
C PRO A 103 -19.88 1.63 -2.49
N LEU A 104 -19.69 0.31 -2.47
CA LEU A 104 -18.54 -0.34 -3.10
C LEU A 104 -18.75 -0.44 -4.62
N PRO A 105 -17.73 -0.11 -5.43
CA PRO A 105 -17.80 -0.33 -6.87
C PRO A 105 -17.71 -1.82 -7.20
N GLU A 106 -18.24 -2.21 -8.37
CA GLU A 106 -18.03 -3.55 -8.91
C GLU A 106 -16.63 -3.66 -9.52
N LEU A 107 -15.76 -4.46 -8.90
CA LEU A 107 -14.41 -4.74 -9.37
C LEU A 107 -14.17 -6.25 -9.45
N THR A 108 -13.73 -6.73 -10.62
CA THR A 108 -13.44 -8.15 -10.83
C THR A 108 -12.24 -8.60 -9.97
N ASN A 109 -12.17 -9.86 -9.56
CA ASN A 109 -11.03 -10.41 -8.79
C ASN A 109 -10.68 -9.61 -7.53
N THR A 110 -11.65 -8.89 -6.97
CA THR A 110 -11.43 -8.00 -5.83
C THR A 110 -12.11 -8.56 -4.58
N THR A 111 -11.47 -8.40 -3.44
CA THR A 111 -12.04 -8.60 -2.10
C THR A 111 -11.95 -7.27 -1.38
N PHE A 112 -13.08 -6.78 -0.87
CA PHE A 112 -13.12 -5.56 -0.06
C PHE A 112 -13.00 -5.93 1.42
N ILE A 113 -12.03 -5.34 2.11
CA ILE A 113 -11.74 -5.56 3.52
C ILE A 113 -12.20 -4.35 4.31
N ASN A 114 -13.14 -4.56 5.22
CA ASN A 114 -13.63 -3.51 6.13
C ASN A 114 -12.58 -3.24 7.22
N THR A 115 -12.04 -2.03 7.23
CA THR A 115 -11.04 -1.59 8.22
C THR A 115 -11.61 -0.70 9.32
N GLN A 116 -12.93 -0.52 9.37
CA GLN A 116 -13.59 0.31 10.37
C GLN A 116 -13.28 -0.15 11.80
N ASN A 117 -12.95 0.80 12.66
CA ASN A 117 -12.53 0.63 14.05
C ASN A 117 -11.21 -0.15 14.19
N THR A 118 -10.33 -0.09 13.19
CA THR A 118 -8.99 -0.71 13.24
C THR A 118 -7.91 0.35 13.02
N PRO A 119 -6.66 0.11 13.48
CA PRO A 119 -5.56 1.04 13.23
C PRO A 119 -5.28 1.31 11.75
N LEU A 120 -5.71 0.42 10.84
CA LEU A 120 -5.52 0.54 9.39
C LEU A 120 -6.17 1.78 8.77
N GLU A 121 -7.13 2.42 9.46
CA GLU A 121 -7.70 3.71 9.03
C GLU A 121 -6.64 4.80 8.86
N HIS A 122 -5.51 4.68 9.58
CA HIS A 122 -4.40 5.63 9.52
C HIS A 122 -3.32 5.25 8.51
N TYR A 123 -3.42 4.09 7.85
CA TYR A 123 -2.38 3.58 6.97
C TYR A 123 -2.78 3.65 5.49
N TRP A 124 -1.89 4.19 4.68
CA TRP A 124 -1.90 4.09 3.23
C TRP A 124 -0.85 3.09 2.81
N TYR A 125 -1.23 2.08 2.04
CA TYR A 125 -0.27 1.15 1.45
C TYR A 125 -0.71 0.65 0.09
N VAL A 126 0.28 0.30 -0.73
CA VAL A 126 0.14 -0.39 -2.01
C VAL A 126 1.23 -1.44 -2.07
N ILE A 127 0.83 -2.70 -2.20
CA ILE A 127 1.73 -3.86 -2.17
C ILE A 127 1.47 -4.70 -3.40
N ALA A 128 2.52 -5.01 -4.15
CA ALA A 128 2.53 -6.01 -5.20
C ALA A 128 3.42 -7.18 -4.74
N TYR A 129 2.90 -8.40 -4.81
CA TYR A 129 3.62 -9.61 -4.38
C TYR A 129 3.36 -10.80 -5.30
N GLY A 130 4.39 -11.28 -5.99
CA GLY A 130 4.33 -12.42 -6.90
C GLY A 130 5.69 -12.82 -7.46
N ALA A 131 5.70 -13.83 -8.33
CA ALA A 131 6.92 -14.34 -8.95
C ALA A 131 7.69 -13.25 -9.70
N GLY A 132 8.91 -12.95 -9.24
CA GLY A 132 9.75 -11.88 -9.80
C GLY A 132 9.21 -10.45 -9.61
N ILE A 133 8.15 -10.26 -8.81
CA ILE A 133 7.50 -8.97 -8.59
C ILE A 133 7.29 -8.75 -7.10
N SER A 134 8.02 -7.78 -6.56
CA SER A 134 7.76 -7.27 -5.22
C SER A 134 7.90 -5.77 -5.20
N ALA A 135 6.90 -5.08 -4.68
CA ALA A 135 7.00 -3.67 -4.34
C ALA A 135 6.06 -3.38 -3.17
N THR A 136 6.50 -2.55 -2.24
CA THR A 136 5.74 -2.16 -1.05
C THR A 136 5.90 -0.67 -0.82
N LEU A 137 4.78 0.04 -0.81
CA LEU A 137 4.61 1.34 -0.19
C LEU A 137 3.79 1.14 1.08
N LEU A 138 4.28 1.57 2.23
CA LEU A 138 3.55 1.56 3.49
C LEU A 138 3.84 2.86 4.25
N ALA A 139 2.79 3.60 4.57
CA ALA A 139 2.88 4.86 5.26
C ALA A 139 1.73 5.07 6.25
N GLU A 140 2.05 5.70 7.37
CA GLU A 140 1.11 6.15 8.40
C GLU A 140 0.82 7.64 8.20
N GLU A 141 -0.44 8.02 8.32
CA GLU A 141 -0.86 9.42 8.32
C GLU A 141 -0.43 10.09 9.63
N ILE A 142 0.48 11.06 9.55
CA ILE A 142 0.99 11.82 10.70
C ILE A 142 0.41 13.25 10.74
N THR A 143 -0.68 13.49 10.01
CA THR A 143 -1.37 14.78 9.98
C THR A 143 -1.80 15.20 11.39
N PRO A 144 -1.42 16.38 11.89
CA PRO A 144 -1.83 16.84 13.21
C PRO A 144 -3.35 16.96 13.35
N ALA A 145 -3.91 16.52 14.48
CA ALA A 145 -5.34 16.59 14.75
C ALA A 145 -5.90 18.03 14.76
N ASN A 146 -5.05 19.01 15.02
CA ASN A 146 -5.36 20.44 15.07
C ASN A 146 -5.01 21.18 13.77
N ARG A 147 -4.92 20.48 12.62
CA ARG A 147 -4.59 21.10 11.34
C ARG A 147 -5.56 22.22 10.96
N MET A 148 -5.05 23.25 10.27
CA MET A 148 -5.91 24.28 9.71
C MET A 148 -6.69 23.75 8.49
N PRO A 149 -7.92 24.24 8.24
CA PRO A 149 -8.64 23.92 7.02
C PRO A 149 -7.79 24.25 5.77
N GLY A 150 -7.53 23.25 4.93
CA GLY A 150 -6.74 23.40 3.71
C GLY A 150 -5.28 22.95 3.81
N GLU A 151 -4.76 22.64 4.99
CA GLU A 151 -3.42 22.02 5.10
C GLU A 151 -3.43 20.62 4.44
N PRO A 152 -2.42 20.25 3.67
CA PRO A 152 -2.35 18.92 3.06
C PRO A 152 -2.16 17.85 4.13
N ARG A 153 -2.64 16.63 3.85
CA ARG A 153 -2.29 15.47 4.67
C ARG A 153 -0.85 15.10 4.40
N ILE A 154 -0.17 14.65 5.44
CA ILE A 154 1.21 14.18 5.36
C ILE A 154 1.31 12.78 5.94
N TYR A 155 2.17 11.99 5.31
CA TYR A 155 2.35 10.59 5.62
C TYR A 155 3.82 10.35 5.88
N GLU A 156 4.15 9.63 6.94
CA GLU A 156 5.48 9.08 7.07
C GLU A 156 5.44 7.63 6.63
N GLY A 157 6.43 7.19 5.86
CA GLY A 157 6.44 5.80 5.39
C GLY A 157 7.71 5.42 4.68
N PHE A 158 7.67 4.24 4.07
CA PHE A 158 8.76 3.74 3.24
C PHE A 158 8.24 3.13 1.94
N TYR A 159 9.17 3.04 0.99
CA TYR A 159 9.01 2.35 -0.27
C TYR A 159 10.18 1.41 -0.50
N THR A 160 9.91 0.18 -0.96
CA THR A 160 10.92 -0.87 -1.17
C THR A 160 10.48 -1.88 -2.23
N PHE A 161 11.44 -2.58 -2.82
CA PHE A 161 11.26 -3.75 -3.69
C PHE A 161 11.63 -5.07 -3.00
N GLU A 162 11.92 -5.03 -1.70
CA GLU A 162 12.33 -6.22 -0.94
C GLU A 162 11.15 -7.18 -0.77
N VAL A 163 11.31 -8.39 -1.32
CA VAL A 163 10.32 -9.47 -1.24
C VAL A 163 9.98 -9.86 0.19
N ASP A 164 10.99 -9.89 1.07
CA ASP A 164 10.80 -10.22 2.49
C ASP A 164 9.93 -9.19 3.20
N THR A 165 10.07 -7.91 2.85
CA THR A 165 9.25 -6.85 3.43
C THR A 165 7.79 -6.98 2.98
N ALA A 166 7.55 -7.20 1.69
CA ALA A 166 6.20 -7.44 1.18
C ALA A 166 5.57 -8.67 1.86
N PHE A 167 6.31 -9.78 1.97
CA PHE A 167 5.88 -10.99 2.67
C PHE A 167 5.51 -10.73 4.13
N GLN A 168 6.36 -9.99 4.87
CA GLN A 168 6.10 -9.65 6.27
C GLN A 168 4.86 -8.78 6.43
N VAL A 169 4.67 -7.76 5.59
CA VAL A 169 3.48 -6.90 5.65
C VAL A 169 2.21 -7.71 5.36
N ILE A 170 2.21 -8.54 4.32
CA ILE A 170 1.05 -9.38 4.00
C ILE A 170 0.79 -10.42 5.10
N THR A 171 1.84 -10.90 5.77
CA THR A 171 1.69 -11.79 6.93
C THR A 171 0.95 -11.10 8.07
N VAL A 172 1.27 -9.83 8.35
CA VAL A 172 0.53 -9.02 9.33
C VAL A 172 -0.92 -8.80 8.89
N LEU A 173 -1.17 -8.51 7.59
CA LEU A 173 -2.53 -8.35 7.06
C LEU A 173 -3.34 -9.66 7.18
N HIS A 174 -2.72 -10.82 6.94
CA HIS A 174 -3.33 -12.13 7.16
C HIS A 174 -3.68 -12.35 8.63
N GLN A 175 -2.80 -11.98 9.57
CA GLN A 175 -3.10 -12.09 11.00
C GLN A 175 -4.28 -11.22 11.43
N LEU A 176 -4.44 -10.04 10.82
CA LEU A 176 -5.56 -9.14 11.08
C LEU A 176 -6.87 -9.64 10.45
N TYR A 177 -6.82 -10.26 9.27
CA TYR A 177 -7.98 -10.72 8.51
C TYR A 177 -7.82 -12.16 7.98
N PRO A 178 -7.69 -13.17 8.87
CA PRO A 178 -7.28 -14.52 8.47
C PRO A 178 -8.30 -15.25 7.58
N ASN A 179 -9.56 -14.84 7.62
CA ASN A 179 -10.64 -15.44 6.82
C ASN A 179 -10.76 -14.83 5.42
N GLU A 180 -10.18 -13.64 5.19
CA GLU A 180 -10.37 -12.88 3.95
C GLU A 180 -9.05 -12.70 3.18
N VAL A 181 -7.94 -12.61 3.92
CA VAL A 181 -6.58 -12.47 3.41
C VAL A 181 -5.89 -13.82 3.61
N PRO A 182 -5.49 -14.54 2.56
CA PRO A 182 -4.78 -15.80 2.70
C PRO A 182 -3.35 -15.58 3.23
N SER A 183 -2.76 -16.62 3.81
CA SER A 183 -1.35 -16.59 4.17
C SER A 183 -0.50 -16.41 2.90
N PRO A 184 0.46 -15.48 2.88
CA PRO A 184 1.31 -15.27 1.70
C PRO A 184 2.21 -16.49 1.47
N ILE A 185 2.46 -16.79 0.20
CA ILE A 185 3.45 -17.80 -0.19
C ILE A 185 4.83 -17.31 0.28
N ILE A 186 5.64 -18.17 0.89
CA ILE A 186 7.00 -17.78 1.32
C ILE A 186 7.87 -17.39 0.10
N PRO A 187 8.78 -16.42 0.23
CA PRO A 187 9.54 -15.88 -0.90
C PRO A 187 10.26 -16.93 -1.74
N GLU A 188 10.83 -17.96 -1.11
CA GLU A 188 11.58 -19.03 -1.78
C GLU A 188 10.70 -19.92 -2.68
N MET A 189 9.37 -19.86 -2.51
CA MET A 189 8.39 -20.61 -3.29
C MET A 189 7.71 -19.78 -4.38
N LEU A 190 8.08 -18.49 -4.52
CA LEU A 190 7.65 -17.64 -5.64
C LEU A 190 8.48 -17.98 -6.89
N ALA A 191 8.19 -19.11 -7.53
CA ALA A 191 8.78 -19.52 -8.80
C ALA A 191 8.20 -18.76 -9.99
#